data_AF-A0A7J6RMK5-F1
#
_entry.id   AF-A0A7J6RMK5-F1
#
_cell.length_a   1.000
_cell.length_b   1.000
_cell.length_c   1.000
_cell.angle_alpha   90.00
_cell.angle_beta   90.00
_cell.angle_gamma   90.00
#
_symmetry.space_group_name_H-M   'P 1'
#
loop_
_entity.id
_entity.type
_entity.pdbx_description
1 polymer ?
#
loop_
_entity_poly.entity_id
_entity_poly.type
_entity_poly.pdbx_seq_one_letter_code
_entity_poly.pdbx_strand_id
1 'polypeptide(L)'
;VNCCDFAGQEQNVLLTGSNDKTVMLWDWRAFTNNKPLQTLTEAYDSVQAIKVINEYEILTGSVDGCLRRYDIRYGRLTVDEFDGQSISCISASSDSRYLLLGMLDSGIRLIETQTGRVVKDYKGKHVNRSYKVYCTFDGSENLVLTGSEAGSMAWYDVADDDSTGFASAPANSGAVLCVRAYESQVLATTQSGEILVYRSDFQESGGHCRVVMLALPLPPVFGTEGRNSAKIGALWEVSANRHLSFFYHQPIMDANLADALKFEGTNFLLVMIGAVVRQVLDAILLALLPLGYIISRVWARMRLRTEPPGVVLITGAGGEGLGAMLALQYAGPSTRKLILTDIHRGSLEPVAEACRAKGTAEVVLVEADVCDAAAMAKLADDHPDVDLVIANAGVAAHTVSGASAAQPTPPVTESSANLLSINVLGVMNTILPFVDPMRQRRSGHLVIMSSMGSYLPTAASPEYHASKACVRVYGESLRVLLRGTGVNVTVICPGFVKTPMTDLAASRHVHPLPLVVSGEDAAMRCKRGIDANMAVVSFPSPVSAAEGVIPVAMAGRIDRHTLIRERFLTQLLWITETVMSWPSTVRELIIPCPPGTQASRLARLVP
;
A
#
# COMPACT_ATOMS: atom_id res chain seq x y z
N VAL A 1 -22.97 -4.78 5.03
CA VAL A 1 -23.12 -5.95 4.14
C VAL A 1 -23.60 -7.14 4.94
N ASN A 2 -24.81 -7.61 4.65
CA ASN A 2 -25.49 -8.72 5.33
C ASN A 2 -25.40 -10.04 4.54
N CYS A 3 -25.23 -9.96 3.23
CA CYS A 3 -25.16 -11.10 2.32
C CYS A 3 -24.29 -10.77 1.10
N CYS A 4 -23.76 -11.80 0.47
CA CYS A 4 -23.02 -11.70 -0.78
C CYS A 4 -23.20 -12.98 -1.60
N ASP A 5 -23.05 -12.85 -2.92
CA ASP A 5 -23.06 -13.98 -3.87
C ASP A 5 -22.23 -13.61 -5.11
N PHE A 6 -21.86 -14.59 -5.93
CA PHE A 6 -21.10 -14.36 -7.17
C PHE A 6 -21.97 -14.51 -8.42
N ALA A 7 -21.70 -13.70 -9.45
CA ALA A 7 -22.41 -13.68 -10.73
C ALA A 7 -21.46 -13.67 -11.94
N GLY A 8 -22.01 -14.03 -13.11
CA GLY A 8 -21.34 -14.00 -14.42
C GLY A 8 -20.62 -15.30 -14.80
N GLN A 9 -20.37 -15.46 -16.11
CA GLN A 9 -19.51 -16.53 -16.64
C GLN A 9 -18.12 -16.36 -16.03
N GLU A 10 -17.68 -17.33 -15.22
CA GLU A 10 -16.48 -17.29 -14.35
C GLU A 10 -16.56 -16.56 -13.00
N GLN A 11 -17.76 -16.17 -12.51
CA GLN A 11 -17.92 -15.56 -11.17
C GLN A 11 -17.10 -14.26 -10.99
N ASN A 12 -17.02 -13.46 -12.05
CA ASN A 12 -16.21 -12.24 -12.08
C ASN A 12 -16.86 -11.06 -11.35
N VAL A 13 -18.17 -11.15 -11.09
CA VAL A 13 -18.92 -10.10 -10.42
C VAL A 13 -19.29 -10.58 -9.01
N LEU A 14 -18.91 -9.80 -8.00
CA LEU A 14 -19.35 -10.00 -6.63
C LEU A 14 -20.58 -9.12 -6.38
N LEU A 15 -21.63 -9.70 -5.81
CA LEU A 15 -22.82 -9.00 -5.35
C LEU A 15 -22.77 -8.85 -3.85
N THR A 16 -23.14 -7.67 -3.35
CA THR A 16 -23.25 -7.42 -1.90
C THR A 16 -24.58 -6.76 -1.58
N GLY A 17 -25.30 -7.32 -0.61
CA GLY A 17 -26.53 -6.75 -0.06
C GLY A 17 -26.25 -6.17 1.31
N SER A 18 -26.75 -4.97 1.57
CA SER A 18 -26.41 -4.20 2.76
C SER A 18 -27.63 -3.65 3.48
N ASN A 19 -27.40 -3.19 4.71
CA ASN A 19 -28.41 -2.57 5.55
C ASN A 19 -28.77 -1.14 5.08
N ASP A 20 -27.99 -0.59 4.16
CA ASP A 20 -28.24 0.67 3.47
C ASP A 20 -29.31 0.56 2.36
N LYS A 21 -29.99 -0.60 2.24
CA LYS A 21 -31.04 -0.90 1.26
C LYS A 21 -30.53 -1.02 -0.17
N THR A 22 -29.22 -1.12 -0.36
CA THR A 22 -28.63 -1.25 -1.69
C THR A 22 -28.11 -2.65 -1.94
N VAL A 23 -28.16 -3.03 -3.22
CA VAL A 23 -27.41 -4.16 -3.75
C VAL A 23 -26.37 -3.62 -4.71
N MET A 24 -25.10 -3.85 -4.40
CA MET A 24 -23.98 -3.37 -5.19
C MET A 24 -23.31 -4.52 -5.93
N LEU A 25 -22.95 -4.26 -7.19
CA LEU A 25 -22.20 -5.15 -8.08
C LEU A 25 -20.76 -4.67 -8.14
N TRP A 26 -19.82 -5.58 -7.95
CA TRP A 26 -18.39 -5.27 -7.91
C TRP A 26 -17.62 -6.15 -8.90
N ASP A 27 -16.72 -5.57 -9.67
CA ASP A 27 -15.67 -6.34 -10.34
C ASP A 27 -14.58 -6.62 -9.29
N TRP A 28 -14.48 -7.88 -8.85
CA TRP A 28 -13.50 -8.23 -7.83
C TRP A 28 -12.07 -8.35 -8.39
N ARG A 29 -11.91 -8.55 -9.71
CA ARG A 29 -10.59 -8.57 -10.37
C ARG A 29 -10.03 -7.15 -10.48
N ALA A 30 -10.88 -6.16 -10.69
CA ALA A 30 -10.52 -4.74 -10.87
C ALA A 30 -10.71 -3.87 -9.61
N PHE A 31 -10.58 -4.44 -8.41
CA PHE A 31 -10.93 -3.80 -7.11
C PHE A 31 -10.17 -2.47 -6.79
N THR A 32 -9.28 -2.00 -7.65
CA THR A 32 -8.44 -0.81 -7.44
C THR A 32 -9.23 0.50 -7.32
N ASN A 33 -10.43 0.61 -7.90
CA ASN A 33 -11.17 1.88 -7.97
C ASN A 33 -12.23 2.07 -6.87
N ASN A 34 -12.42 1.11 -5.97
CA ASN A 34 -13.39 1.14 -4.85
C ASN A 34 -14.81 1.62 -5.24
N LYS A 35 -15.19 1.45 -6.52
CA LYS A 35 -16.44 1.93 -7.10
C LYS A 35 -17.24 0.73 -7.60
N PRO A 36 -18.52 0.57 -7.20
CA PRO A 36 -19.35 -0.50 -7.71
C PRO A 36 -19.62 -0.29 -9.21
N LEU A 37 -19.71 -1.40 -9.96
CA LEU A 37 -20.12 -1.43 -11.36
C LEU A 37 -21.54 -0.87 -11.50
N GLN A 38 -22.42 -1.29 -10.60
CA GLN A 38 -23.82 -0.91 -10.57
C GLN A 38 -24.35 -0.98 -9.13
N THR A 39 -25.23 -0.05 -8.80
CA THR A 39 -25.95 -0.01 -7.52
C THR A 39 -27.44 -0.10 -7.79
N LEU A 40 -28.10 -1.10 -7.22
CA LEU A 40 -29.54 -1.30 -7.26
C LEU A 40 -30.14 -0.74 -5.95
N THR A 41 -31.08 0.19 -6.05
CA THR A 41 -31.62 0.96 -4.91
C THR A 41 -33.13 0.76 -4.71
N GLU A 42 -33.69 -0.29 -5.29
CA GLU A 42 -35.14 -0.54 -5.30
C GLU A 42 -35.67 -1.18 -4.01
N ALA A 43 -34.80 -1.55 -3.07
CA ALA A 43 -35.22 -2.12 -1.79
C ALA A 43 -35.69 -1.02 -0.83
N TYR A 44 -36.82 -1.25 -0.15
CA TYR A 44 -37.34 -0.29 0.83
C TYR A 44 -36.70 -0.44 2.20
N ASP A 45 -36.17 -1.62 2.48
CA ASP A 45 -35.51 -1.97 3.74
C ASP A 45 -34.25 -2.82 3.52
N SER A 46 -33.63 -3.24 4.61
CA SER A 46 -32.38 -4.00 4.67
C SER A 46 -32.43 -5.27 3.83
N VAL A 47 -31.45 -5.43 2.94
CA VAL A 47 -31.34 -6.64 2.11
C VAL A 47 -30.65 -7.74 2.93
N GLN A 48 -31.37 -8.84 3.16
CA GLN A 48 -30.93 -9.95 4.02
C GLN A 48 -30.35 -11.11 3.23
N ALA A 49 -30.88 -11.40 2.04
CA ALA A 49 -30.45 -12.52 1.23
C ALA A 49 -30.27 -12.09 -0.23
N ILE A 50 -29.23 -12.63 -0.87
CA ILE A 50 -29.00 -12.51 -2.32
C ILE A 50 -28.74 -13.91 -2.85
N LYS A 51 -29.31 -14.22 -4.01
CA LYS A 51 -29.01 -15.44 -4.74
C LYS A 51 -28.99 -15.17 -6.24
N VAL A 52 -27.96 -15.65 -6.93
CA VAL A 52 -27.89 -15.60 -8.40
C VAL A 52 -28.37 -16.92 -8.97
N ILE A 53 -29.27 -16.85 -9.95
CA ILE A 53 -29.76 -18.00 -10.72
C ILE A 53 -29.48 -17.78 -12.22
N ASN A 54 -29.24 -18.87 -12.94
CA ASN A 54 -28.94 -18.86 -14.38
C ASN A 54 -27.79 -17.92 -14.79
N GLU A 55 -26.91 -17.51 -13.87
CA GLU A 55 -25.82 -16.52 -14.04
C GLU A 55 -26.22 -15.05 -14.27
N TYR A 56 -27.47 -14.77 -14.65
CA TYR A 56 -27.94 -13.42 -15.04
C TYR A 56 -29.15 -12.90 -14.26
N GLU A 57 -29.84 -13.77 -13.52
CA GLU A 57 -30.99 -13.37 -12.71
C GLU A 57 -30.54 -13.23 -11.25
N ILE A 58 -30.72 -12.03 -10.68
CA ILE A 58 -30.35 -11.72 -9.30
C ILE A 58 -31.63 -11.69 -8.48
N LEU A 59 -31.70 -12.52 -7.45
CA LEU A 59 -32.77 -12.55 -6.47
C LEU A 59 -32.31 -11.85 -5.20
N THR A 60 -33.15 -10.98 -4.65
CA THR A 60 -32.86 -10.26 -3.40
C THR A 60 -34.05 -10.36 -2.47
N GLY A 61 -33.80 -10.79 -1.23
CA GLY A 61 -34.78 -10.85 -0.15
C GLY A 61 -34.51 -9.73 0.85
N SER A 62 -35.54 -8.95 1.13
CA SER A 62 -35.47 -7.78 2.01
C SER A 62 -36.37 -7.96 3.23
N VAL A 63 -36.07 -7.18 4.28
CA VAL A 63 -36.90 -7.11 5.51
C VAL A 63 -38.31 -6.58 5.22
N ASP A 64 -38.49 -5.84 4.12
CA ASP A 64 -39.80 -5.35 3.66
C ASP A 64 -40.75 -6.47 3.20
N GLY A 65 -40.29 -7.72 3.18
CA GLY A 65 -41.08 -8.89 2.79
C GLY A 65 -41.31 -9.02 1.28
N CYS A 66 -40.53 -8.29 0.48
CA CYS A 66 -40.56 -8.40 -0.97
C CYS A 66 -39.37 -9.22 -1.48
N LEU A 67 -39.65 -10.21 -2.33
CA LEU A 67 -38.66 -10.85 -3.17
C LEU A 67 -38.55 -10.06 -4.47
N ARG A 68 -37.36 -9.56 -4.78
CA ARG A 68 -37.10 -8.85 -6.04
C ARG A 68 -36.25 -9.72 -6.94
N ARG A 69 -36.68 -9.86 -8.19
CA ARG A 69 -35.95 -10.53 -9.27
C ARG A 69 -35.50 -9.50 -10.28
N TYR A 70 -34.19 -9.36 -10.42
CA TYR A 70 -33.55 -8.51 -11.43
C TYR A 70 -33.04 -9.39 -12.56
N ASP A 71 -33.64 -9.25 -13.73
CA ASP A 71 -33.10 -9.81 -14.95
C ASP A 71 -32.17 -8.78 -15.59
N ILE A 72 -30.85 -9.01 -15.50
CA ILE A 72 -29.86 -8.05 -15.98
C ILE A 72 -29.78 -8.01 -17.51
N ARG A 73 -30.23 -9.06 -18.22
CA ARG A 73 -30.18 -9.11 -19.69
C ARG A 73 -31.24 -8.20 -20.28
N TYR A 74 -32.44 -8.23 -19.70
CA TYR A 74 -33.58 -7.43 -20.17
C TYR A 74 -33.81 -6.16 -19.33
N GLY A 75 -33.05 -5.96 -18.25
CA GLY A 75 -33.21 -4.83 -17.34
C GLY A 75 -34.57 -4.83 -16.62
N ARG A 76 -35.18 -6.01 -16.45
CA ARG A 76 -36.54 -6.13 -15.89
C ARG A 76 -36.48 -6.43 -14.41
N LEU A 77 -37.23 -5.65 -13.64
CA LEU A 77 -37.52 -5.92 -12.23
C LEU A 77 -38.89 -6.58 -12.11
N THR A 78 -38.95 -7.68 -11.36
CA THR A 78 -40.21 -8.29 -10.90
C THR A 78 -40.19 -8.33 -9.38
N VAL A 79 -41.32 -8.02 -8.74
CA VAL A 79 -41.45 -7.93 -7.29
C VAL A 79 -42.60 -8.81 -6.85
N ASP A 80 -42.32 -9.77 -5.97
CA ASP A 80 -43.31 -10.63 -5.31
C ASP A 80 -43.39 -10.24 -3.83
N GLU A 81 -44.59 -9.91 -3.36
CA GLU A 81 -44.85 -9.47 -1.98
C GLU A 81 -45.38 -10.63 -1.13
N PHE A 82 -44.83 -10.82 0.08
CA PHE A 82 -45.21 -11.89 1.00
C PHE A 82 -45.77 -11.36 2.32
N ASP A 83 -46.89 -10.63 2.26
CA ASP A 83 -47.66 -10.14 3.41
C ASP A 83 -46.82 -9.42 4.49
N GLY A 84 -45.76 -8.72 4.06
CA GLY A 84 -44.84 -7.98 4.93
C GLY A 84 -43.98 -8.86 5.85
N GLN A 85 -43.88 -10.17 5.60
CA GLN A 85 -43.00 -11.06 6.35
C GLN A 85 -41.56 -10.99 5.86
N SER A 86 -40.65 -10.63 6.74
CA SER A 86 -39.22 -10.50 6.43
C SER A 86 -38.61 -11.81 5.91
N ILE A 87 -37.88 -11.71 4.80
CA ILE A 87 -37.18 -12.85 4.17
C ILE A 87 -35.79 -12.99 4.78
N SER A 88 -35.51 -14.10 5.46
CA SER A 88 -34.22 -14.38 6.12
C SER A 88 -33.22 -15.07 5.20
N CYS A 89 -33.66 -16.00 4.36
CA CYS A 89 -32.83 -16.79 3.45
C CYS A 89 -33.50 -17.01 2.10
N ILE A 90 -32.67 -17.09 1.06
CA ILE A 90 -33.06 -17.56 -0.28
C ILE A 90 -32.11 -18.71 -0.62
N SER A 91 -32.67 -19.85 -1.01
CA SER A 91 -31.93 -20.96 -1.60
C SER A 91 -32.60 -21.39 -2.91
N ALA A 92 -31.82 -21.82 -3.88
CA ALA A 92 -32.31 -22.25 -5.19
C ALA A 92 -32.00 -23.74 -5.39
N SER A 93 -32.89 -24.44 -6.07
CA SER A 93 -32.61 -25.79 -6.60
C SER A 93 -31.52 -25.71 -7.68
N SER A 94 -30.80 -26.80 -7.88
CA SER A 94 -29.79 -27.00 -8.93
C SER A 94 -30.33 -26.75 -10.33
N ASP A 95 -31.62 -26.99 -10.57
CA ASP A 95 -32.28 -26.72 -11.85
C ASP A 95 -32.83 -25.28 -11.98
N SER A 96 -32.73 -24.48 -10.91
CA SER A 96 -33.26 -23.11 -10.79
C SER A 96 -34.77 -22.98 -11.02
N ARG A 97 -35.55 -24.07 -11.01
CA ARG A 97 -37.01 -24.04 -11.15
C ARG A 97 -37.74 -23.73 -9.86
N TYR A 98 -37.15 -24.13 -8.73
CA TYR A 98 -37.71 -23.91 -7.41
C TYR A 98 -36.79 -23.08 -6.51
N LEU A 99 -37.41 -22.23 -5.71
CA LEU A 99 -36.78 -21.39 -4.71
C LEU A 99 -37.35 -21.73 -3.32
N LEU A 100 -36.48 -21.80 -2.33
CA LEU A 100 -36.86 -21.85 -0.92
C LEU A 100 -36.66 -20.47 -0.31
N LEU A 101 -37.73 -19.94 0.27
CA LEU A 101 -37.70 -18.74 1.09
C LEU A 101 -37.91 -19.11 2.54
N GLY A 102 -36.95 -18.77 3.41
CA GLY A 102 -37.18 -18.78 4.85
C GLY A 102 -37.65 -17.42 5.31
N MET A 103 -38.72 -17.40 6.08
CA MET A 103 -39.35 -16.18 6.59
C MET A 103 -39.35 -16.15 8.11
N LEU A 104 -39.45 -14.95 8.69
CA LEU A 104 -39.54 -14.76 10.15
C LEU A 104 -40.93 -15.13 10.74
N ASP A 105 -41.86 -15.61 9.92
CA ASP A 105 -43.15 -16.16 10.36
C ASP A 105 -43.05 -17.63 10.81
N SER A 106 -41.82 -18.18 10.91
CA SER A 106 -41.56 -19.61 11.12
C SER A 106 -42.17 -20.50 10.01
N GLY A 107 -42.28 -19.94 8.80
CA GLY A 107 -42.62 -20.63 7.57
C GLY A 107 -41.43 -20.68 6.61
N ILE A 108 -41.34 -21.79 5.87
CA ILE A 108 -40.49 -21.91 4.70
C ILE A 108 -41.40 -22.11 3.50
N ARG A 109 -41.29 -21.25 2.49
CA ARG A 109 -42.13 -21.33 1.29
C ARG A 109 -41.30 -21.83 0.12
N LEU A 110 -41.78 -22.90 -0.51
CA LEU A 110 -41.29 -23.38 -1.80
C LEU A 110 -42.01 -22.63 -2.92
N ILE A 111 -41.27 -22.00 -3.81
CA ILE A 111 -41.80 -21.13 -4.86
C ILE A 111 -41.29 -21.60 -6.21
N GLU A 112 -42.18 -21.60 -7.20
CA GLU A 112 -41.77 -21.82 -8.58
C GLU A 112 -41.21 -20.53 -9.18
N THR A 113 -39.96 -20.57 -9.64
CA THR A 113 -39.21 -19.40 -10.14
C THR A 113 -39.90 -18.72 -11.33
N GLN A 114 -40.53 -19.49 -12.22
CA GLN A 114 -41.14 -18.93 -13.44
C GLN A 114 -42.41 -18.14 -13.16
N THR A 115 -43.25 -18.66 -12.26
CA THR A 115 -44.59 -18.13 -12.01
C THR A 115 -44.68 -17.25 -10.76
N GLY A 116 -43.68 -17.35 -9.86
CA GLY A 116 -43.69 -16.70 -8.56
C GLY A 116 -44.71 -17.30 -7.58
N ARG A 117 -45.34 -18.43 -7.93
CA ARG A 117 -46.38 -19.05 -7.11
C ARG A 117 -45.76 -19.89 -6.00
N VAL A 118 -46.35 -19.78 -4.81
CA VAL A 118 -46.04 -20.66 -3.68
C VAL A 118 -46.61 -22.05 -3.98
N VAL A 119 -45.73 -23.04 -4.06
CA VAL A 119 -46.06 -24.45 -4.29
C VAL A 119 -46.40 -25.12 -2.97
N LYS A 120 -45.61 -24.88 -1.92
CA LYS A 120 -45.74 -25.51 -0.60
C LYS A 120 -45.27 -24.57 0.50
N ASP A 121 -45.92 -24.65 1.66
CA ASP A 121 -45.59 -23.87 2.86
C ASP A 121 -45.31 -24.83 4.02
N TYR A 122 -44.04 -24.93 4.42
CA TYR A 122 -43.59 -25.79 5.50
C TYR A 122 -43.67 -25.04 6.82
N LYS A 123 -44.54 -25.49 7.74
CA LYS A 123 -44.76 -24.89 9.07
C LYS A 123 -44.73 -25.93 10.18
N GLY A 124 -44.47 -25.50 11.42
CA GLY A 124 -44.81 -26.25 12.63
C GLY A 124 -43.65 -26.77 13.50
N LYS A 125 -42.56 -27.28 12.91
CA LYS A 125 -41.43 -27.86 13.67
C LYS A 125 -40.23 -26.92 13.86
N HIS A 126 -40.04 -25.98 12.93
CA HIS A 126 -38.99 -24.98 13.05
C HIS A 126 -39.54 -23.68 13.63
N VAL A 127 -38.73 -23.02 14.42
CA VAL A 127 -38.97 -21.69 14.97
C VAL A 127 -37.94 -20.75 14.38
N ASN A 128 -38.41 -19.70 13.70
CA ASN A 128 -37.64 -18.61 13.11
C ASN A 128 -38.43 -17.32 13.32
N ARG A 129 -37.99 -16.45 14.23
CA ARG A 129 -38.71 -15.23 14.64
C ARG A 129 -37.78 -14.02 14.77
N SER A 130 -36.65 -14.20 15.44
CA SER A 130 -35.72 -13.12 15.81
C SER A 130 -34.36 -13.25 15.12
N TYR A 131 -33.93 -14.46 14.76
CA TYR A 131 -32.63 -14.72 14.20
C TYR A 131 -32.70 -14.94 12.69
N LYS A 132 -31.59 -14.67 11.98
CA LYS A 132 -31.47 -15.04 10.57
C LYS A 132 -31.13 -16.53 10.48
N VAL A 133 -32.17 -17.36 10.38
CA VAL A 133 -32.02 -18.80 10.15
C VAL A 133 -31.92 -19.09 8.66
N TYR A 134 -30.97 -19.95 8.27
CA TYR A 134 -30.81 -20.40 6.89
C TYR A 134 -31.53 -21.70 6.60
N CYS A 135 -32.09 -21.76 5.40
CA CYS A 135 -32.75 -22.87 4.76
C CYS A 135 -31.91 -23.36 3.57
N THR A 136 -31.94 -24.66 3.27
CA THR A 136 -31.26 -25.23 2.09
C THR A 136 -31.94 -26.52 1.61
N PHE A 137 -31.72 -26.87 0.35
CA PHE A 137 -31.95 -28.23 -0.12
C PHE A 137 -30.81 -29.15 0.33
N ASP A 138 -31.13 -30.43 0.47
CA ASP A 138 -30.15 -31.52 0.50
C ASP A 138 -29.50 -31.72 -0.88
N GLY A 139 -28.36 -32.42 -0.94
CA GLY A 139 -27.66 -32.73 -2.19
C GLY A 139 -28.48 -33.56 -3.17
N SER A 140 -29.45 -34.33 -2.68
CA SER A 140 -30.41 -35.08 -3.50
C SER A 140 -31.70 -34.31 -3.83
N GLU A 141 -31.88 -33.11 -3.25
CA GLU A 141 -33.07 -32.25 -3.36
C GLU A 141 -34.41 -32.87 -2.94
N ASN A 142 -34.41 -34.06 -2.33
CA ASN A 142 -35.62 -34.66 -1.77
C ASN A 142 -36.02 -34.04 -0.44
N LEU A 143 -35.05 -33.44 0.27
CA LEU A 143 -35.23 -32.90 1.61
C LEU A 143 -34.92 -31.41 1.65
N VAL A 144 -35.73 -30.68 2.40
CA VAL A 144 -35.54 -29.29 2.80
C VAL A 144 -35.01 -29.27 4.22
N LEU A 145 -33.84 -28.67 4.43
CA LEU A 145 -33.17 -28.58 5.72
C LEU A 145 -33.27 -27.16 6.28
N THR A 146 -33.54 -27.06 7.58
CA THR A 146 -33.59 -25.78 8.30
C THR A 146 -33.04 -25.89 9.70
N GLY A 147 -32.44 -24.79 10.17
CA GLY A 147 -32.19 -24.59 11.59
C GLY A 147 -33.45 -24.15 12.34
N SER A 148 -33.37 -24.11 13.66
CA SER A 148 -34.39 -23.55 14.52
C SER A 148 -33.77 -22.81 15.71
N GLU A 149 -34.42 -21.71 16.10
CA GLU A 149 -34.16 -20.98 17.33
C GLU A 149 -34.34 -21.83 18.59
N ALA A 150 -35.15 -22.89 18.53
CA ALA A 150 -35.35 -23.83 19.63
C ALA A 150 -34.14 -24.76 19.88
N GLY A 151 -33.05 -24.60 19.12
CA GLY A 151 -31.87 -25.46 19.21
C GLY A 151 -32.07 -26.82 18.55
N SER A 152 -32.94 -26.91 17.56
CA SER A 152 -33.17 -28.11 16.76
C SER A 152 -32.87 -27.86 15.28
N MET A 153 -32.46 -28.90 14.57
CA MET A 153 -32.46 -28.95 13.12
C MET A 153 -33.72 -29.69 12.67
N ALA A 154 -34.46 -29.14 11.72
CA ALA A 154 -35.64 -29.78 11.15
C ALA A 154 -35.43 -30.06 9.67
N TRP A 155 -36.05 -31.15 9.20
CA TRP A 155 -36.10 -31.47 7.78
C TRP A 155 -37.51 -31.86 7.33
N TYR A 156 -37.81 -31.50 6.09
CA TYR A 156 -39.10 -31.72 5.44
C TYR A 156 -38.87 -32.43 4.12
N ASP A 157 -39.69 -33.41 3.80
CA ASP A 157 -39.72 -33.97 2.46
C ASP A 157 -40.41 -33.00 1.50
N VAL A 158 -39.84 -32.87 0.30
CA VAL A 158 -40.41 -32.03 -0.76
C VAL A 158 -41.70 -32.67 -1.31
N ALA A 159 -41.71 -33.99 -1.49
CA ALA A 159 -42.80 -34.72 -2.12
C ALA A 159 -43.95 -35.04 -1.16
N ASP A 160 -43.64 -35.32 0.10
CA ASP A 160 -44.62 -35.73 1.12
C ASP A 160 -44.74 -34.66 2.23
N ASP A 161 -45.96 -34.41 2.69
CA ASP A 161 -46.26 -33.42 3.73
C ASP A 161 -46.07 -34.03 5.14
N ASP A 162 -46.19 -35.36 5.25
CA ASP A 162 -46.22 -36.06 6.55
C ASP A 162 -44.83 -36.51 7.03
N SER A 163 -43.87 -36.76 6.11
CA SER A 163 -42.51 -37.20 6.44
C SER A 163 -41.62 -36.03 6.87
N THR A 164 -41.80 -35.61 8.12
CA THR A 164 -41.02 -34.54 8.76
C THR A 164 -40.21 -35.09 9.93
N GLY A 165 -38.93 -34.76 9.99
CA GLY A 165 -38.05 -35.15 11.09
C GLY A 165 -37.38 -33.95 11.77
N PHE A 166 -36.89 -34.17 12.98
CA PHE A 166 -36.12 -33.19 13.72
C PHE A 166 -35.01 -33.88 14.50
N ALA A 167 -33.86 -33.22 14.60
CA ALA A 167 -32.73 -33.60 15.44
C ALA A 167 -32.50 -32.47 16.44
N SER A 168 -32.51 -32.78 17.73
CA SER A 168 -32.12 -31.82 18.76
C SER A 168 -30.61 -31.63 18.73
N ALA A 169 -30.15 -30.38 18.83
CA ALA A 169 -28.76 -30.12 19.17
C ALA A 169 -28.48 -30.55 20.63
N PRO A 170 -27.21 -30.77 21.00
CA PRO A 170 -26.81 -31.02 22.38
C PRO A 170 -27.32 -29.95 23.35
N ALA A 171 -27.59 -30.33 24.59
CA ALA A 171 -28.00 -29.40 25.62
C ALA A 171 -26.90 -28.34 25.83
N ASN A 172 -27.29 -27.06 25.79
CA ASN A 172 -26.47 -25.83 25.91
C ASN A 172 -25.94 -25.20 24.61
N SER A 173 -26.23 -25.75 23.42
CA SER A 173 -25.70 -25.19 22.16
C SER A 173 -26.43 -23.93 21.64
N GLY A 174 -27.62 -23.61 22.16
CA GLY A 174 -28.41 -22.45 21.72
C GLY A 174 -29.05 -22.62 20.33
N ALA A 175 -29.47 -21.52 19.68
CA ALA A 175 -30.16 -21.55 18.39
C ALA A 175 -29.30 -22.12 17.25
N VAL A 176 -29.87 -22.94 16.37
CA VAL A 176 -29.19 -23.41 15.14
C VAL A 176 -29.42 -22.38 14.03
N LEU A 177 -28.36 -21.69 13.62
CA LEU A 177 -28.43 -20.55 12.71
C LEU A 177 -28.32 -20.94 11.24
N CYS A 178 -27.40 -21.84 10.90
CA CYS A 178 -27.17 -22.24 9.51
C CYS A 178 -27.09 -23.74 9.38
N VAL A 179 -27.70 -24.26 8.32
CA VAL A 179 -27.65 -25.67 7.93
C VAL A 179 -27.22 -25.77 6.46
N ARG A 180 -26.26 -26.66 6.17
CA ARG A 180 -25.76 -26.93 4.81
C ARG A 180 -25.55 -28.42 4.62
N ALA A 181 -26.06 -28.96 3.52
CA ALA A 181 -25.76 -30.31 3.08
C ALA A 181 -24.54 -30.31 2.15
N TYR A 182 -23.68 -31.31 2.30
CA TYR A 182 -22.58 -31.59 1.40
C TYR A 182 -22.43 -33.11 1.24
N GLU A 183 -22.67 -33.62 0.03
CA GLU A 183 -22.67 -35.05 -0.29
C GLU A 183 -23.53 -35.87 0.68
N SER A 184 -22.92 -36.66 1.56
CA SER A 184 -23.57 -37.55 2.53
C SER A 184 -23.60 -36.98 3.96
N GLN A 185 -23.29 -35.69 4.13
CA GLN A 185 -23.14 -35.05 5.43
C GLN A 185 -23.96 -33.76 5.50
N VAL A 186 -24.52 -33.50 6.68
CA VAL A 186 -25.24 -32.26 6.98
C VAL A 186 -24.50 -31.53 8.10
N LEU A 187 -24.18 -30.27 7.85
CA LEU A 187 -23.46 -29.39 8.77
C LEU A 187 -24.43 -28.37 9.35
N ALA A 188 -24.44 -28.23 10.67
CA ALA A 188 -25.25 -27.24 11.36
C ALA A 188 -24.37 -26.39 12.29
N THR A 189 -24.57 -25.07 12.29
CA THR A 189 -23.83 -24.14 13.16
C THR A 189 -24.75 -23.54 14.21
N THR A 190 -24.31 -23.54 15.47
CA THR A 190 -25.11 -23.09 16.60
C THR A 190 -24.71 -21.67 17.06
N GLN A 191 -25.57 -21.07 17.89
CA GLN A 191 -25.32 -19.78 18.52
C GLN A 191 -24.13 -19.82 19.50
N SER A 192 -23.82 -20.97 20.09
CA SER A 192 -22.63 -21.16 20.92
C SER A 192 -21.32 -21.16 20.13
N GLY A 193 -21.37 -21.20 18.79
CA GLY A 193 -20.20 -21.30 17.92
C GLY A 193 -19.74 -22.74 17.66
N GLU A 194 -20.55 -23.73 18.02
CA GLU A 194 -20.29 -25.14 17.72
C GLU A 194 -20.73 -25.49 16.29
N ILE A 195 -20.00 -26.42 15.67
CA ILE A 195 -20.33 -26.98 14.36
C ILE A 195 -20.69 -28.45 14.56
N LEU A 196 -21.97 -28.77 14.38
CA LEU A 196 -22.52 -30.11 14.47
C LEU A 196 -22.48 -30.77 13.10
N VAL A 197 -22.13 -32.05 13.07
CA VAL A 197 -22.05 -32.84 11.83
C VAL A 197 -22.95 -34.06 11.96
N TYR A 198 -23.93 -34.14 11.08
CA TYR A 198 -24.84 -35.27 10.95
C TYR A 198 -24.48 -36.06 9.70
N ARG A 199 -24.62 -37.38 9.76
CA ARG A 199 -24.64 -38.21 8.55
C ARG A 199 -25.98 -38.07 7.83
N SER A 200 -26.06 -38.54 6.59
CA SER A 200 -27.28 -38.54 5.78
C SER A 200 -28.46 -39.33 6.38
N ASP A 201 -28.21 -40.18 7.38
CA ASP A 201 -29.22 -40.87 8.20
C ASP A 201 -29.71 -40.01 9.39
N PHE A 202 -29.26 -38.76 9.47
CA PHE A 202 -29.54 -37.78 10.53
C PHE A 202 -29.18 -38.26 11.94
N GLN A 203 -28.39 -39.33 12.06
CA GLN A 203 -27.78 -39.71 13.32
C GLN A 203 -26.52 -38.89 13.59
N GLU A 204 -26.33 -38.53 14.86
CA GLU A 204 -25.13 -37.83 15.31
C GLU A 204 -23.94 -38.79 15.17
N SER A 205 -23.14 -38.59 14.13
CA SER A 205 -21.84 -39.23 14.06
C SER A 205 -20.92 -38.49 15.02
N GLY A 206 -20.45 -39.15 16.08
CA GLY A 206 -19.42 -38.64 17.01
C GLY A 206 -18.05 -38.39 16.37
N GLY A 207 -18.00 -38.09 15.07
CA GLY A 207 -16.83 -37.72 14.29
C GLY A 207 -17.13 -36.48 13.46
N HIS A 208 -16.39 -35.41 13.69
CA HIS A 208 -16.55 -34.11 13.04
C HIS A 208 -15.94 -34.11 11.61
N CYS A 209 -16.72 -33.65 10.60
CA CYS A 209 -16.75 -33.80 9.09
C CYS A 209 -16.40 -32.57 8.10
N ARG A 210 -15.87 -32.65 6.83
CA ARG A 210 -14.71 -31.91 6.17
C ARG A 210 -15.00 -30.60 5.42
N VAL A 211 -14.25 -29.53 5.80
CA VAL A 211 -14.02 -28.22 5.16
C VAL A 211 -15.25 -27.55 4.53
N VAL A 212 -15.75 -26.51 5.19
CA VAL A 212 -16.49 -25.44 4.50
C VAL A 212 -15.85 -24.11 4.89
N MET A 213 -15.46 -23.33 3.89
CA MET A 213 -15.26 -21.89 4.08
C MET A 213 -16.64 -21.29 4.35
N LEU A 214 -17.10 -21.37 5.59
CA LEU A 214 -18.28 -20.67 6.03
C LEU A 214 -17.82 -19.26 6.40
N ALA A 215 -17.95 -18.33 5.47
CA ALA A 215 -18.25 -16.95 5.83
C ALA A 215 -19.68 -16.89 6.40
N LEU A 216 -19.96 -17.66 7.44
CA LEU A 216 -21.14 -17.46 8.25
C LEU A 216 -20.80 -16.44 9.33
N PRO A 217 -21.76 -15.58 9.70
CA PRO A 217 -21.60 -14.76 10.89
C PRO A 217 -21.46 -15.72 12.08
N LEU A 218 -20.23 -15.92 12.56
CA LEU A 218 -20.05 -16.51 13.87
C LEU A 218 -20.78 -15.61 14.88
N PRO A 219 -21.58 -16.19 15.80
CA PRO A 219 -22.21 -15.44 16.87
C PRO A 219 -21.15 -14.72 17.72
N PRO A 220 -21.50 -13.60 18.36
CA PRO A 220 -20.61 -12.96 19.33
C PRO A 220 -20.32 -13.96 20.45
N VAL A 221 -19.04 -14.31 20.63
CA VAL A 221 -18.57 -15.03 21.81
C VAL A 221 -18.85 -14.13 23.01
N PHE A 222 -19.85 -14.50 23.82
CA PHE A 222 -20.23 -13.76 25.02
C PHE A 222 -19.19 -13.96 26.11
N GLY A 223 -18.33 -12.94 26.24
CA GLY A 223 -17.59 -12.63 27.46
C GLY A 223 -17.68 -11.13 27.67
N THR A 224 -18.62 -10.71 28.52
CA THR A 224 -18.88 -9.33 28.97
C THR A 224 -19.50 -8.38 27.93
N GLU A 225 -20.31 -7.46 28.44
CA GLU A 225 -21.31 -6.67 27.74
C GLU A 225 -20.78 -5.89 26.52
N GLY A 226 -21.39 -6.16 25.36
CA GLY A 226 -21.58 -5.20 24.26
C GLY A 226 -20.37 -4.43 23.75
N ARG A 227 -19.48 -5.05 22.97
CA ARG A 227 -18.92 -4.52 21.69
C ARG A 227 -17.79 -5.40 21.13
N ASN A 228 -17.78 -5.50 19.81
CA ASN A 228 -16.74 -6.07 18.92
C ASN A 228 -16.37 -7.55 19.12
N SER A 229 -17.23 -8.42 18.58
CA SER A 229 -16.81 -9.77 18.19
C SER A 229 -15.70 -9.67 17.14
N ALA A 230 -14.50 -10.15 17.46
CA ALA A 230 -13.45 -10.32 16.46
C ALA A 230 -13.99 -11.25 15.36
N LYS A 231 -14.02 -10.78 14.11
CA LYS A 231 -14.39 -11.60 12.95
C LYS A 231 -13.23 -12.56 12.68
N ILE A 232 -13.29 -13.73 13.30
CA ILE A 232 -12.32 -14.80 13.13
C ILE A 232 -12.86 -15.74 12.05
N GLY A 233 -12.15 -15.88 10.94
CA GLY A 233 -12.37 -16.99 10.02
C GLY A 233 -11.54 -18.18 10.50
N ALA A 234 -12.10 -19.39 10.55
CA ALA A 234 -11.34 -20.60 10.89
C ALA A 234 -11.42 -21.60 9.74
N LEU A 235 -10.27 -22.15 9.36
CA LEU A 235 -10.19 -23.29 8.44
C LEU A 235 -9.96 -24.57 9.25
N TRP A 236 -10.81 -25.57 9.02
CA TRP A 236 -10.84 -26.77 9.84
C TRP A 236 -10.76 -28.04 9.00
N GLU A 237 -9.85 -28.94 9.36
CA GLU A 237 -9.73 -30.27 8.76
C GLU A 237 -10.35 -31.32 9.67
N VAL A 238 -11.05 -32.22 9.03
CA VAL A 238 -12.02 -33.09 9.68
C VAL A 238 -11.57 -34.52 9.78
N SER A 239 -10.87 -35.00 8.76
CA SER A 239 -10.36 -36.35 8.75
C SER A 239 -9.40 -36.56 9.91
N ALA A 240 -8.84 -35.46 10.43
CA ALA A 240 -7.89 -35.42 11.52
C ALA A 240 -8.42 -34.72 12.78
N ASN A 241 -9.67 -34.22 12.81
CA ASN A 241 -10.23 -33.41 13.91
C ASN A 241 -9.24 -32.32 14.39
N ARG A 242 -8.73 -31.51 13.45
CA ARG A 242 -7.61 -30.59 13.69
C ARG A 242 -7.83 -29.20 13.05
N HIS A 243 -7.50 -28.16 13.81
CA HIS A 243 -7.46 -26.78 13.32
C HIS A 243 -6.28 -26.58 12.34
N LEU A 244 -6.57 -26.05 11.14
CA LEU A 244 -5.53 -25.75 10.14
C LEU A 244 -5.02 -24.32 10.28
N SER A 245 -5.89 -23.31 10.36
CA SER A 245 -5.47 -21.89 10.36
C SER A 245 -6.59 -20.95 10.87
N PHE A 246 -6.19 -19.86 11.53
CA PHE A 246 -7.06 -18.72 11.86
C PHE A 246 -6.80 -17.55 10.92
N PHE A 247 -7.87 -16.92 10.45
CA PHE A 247 -7.85 -15.66 9.72
C PHE A 247 -8.39 -14.56 10.63
N TYR A 248 -7.56 -13.56 10.92
CA TYR A 248 -7.96 -12.37 11.65
C TYR A 248 -8.30 -11.28 10.65
N HIS A 249 -9.55 -10.82 10.62
CA HIS A 249 -9.86 -9.59 9.91
C HIS A 249 -9.62 -8.40 10.85
N GLN A 250 -8.51 -7.69 10.65
CA GLN A 250 -8.31 -6.35 11.22
C GLN A 250 -9.32 -5.41 10.55
N PRO A 251 -10.25 -4.78 11.28
CA PRO A 251 -11.14 -3.80 10.68
C PRO A 251 -10.29 -2.62 10.17
N ILE A 252 -10.47 -2.27 8.89
CA ILE A 252 -10.00 -1.02 8.33
C ILE A 252 -10.76 0.08 9.09
N MET A 253 -10.07 0.76 10.01
CA MET A 253 -10.62 1.89 10.76
C MET A 253 -10.83 3.06 9.80
N ASP A 254 -12.04 3.18 9.27
CA ASP A 254 -12.50 4.41 8.63
C ASP A 254 -12.64 5.52 9.68
N ALA A 255 -12.11 6.67 9.32
CA ALA A 255 -11.96 7.83 10.16
C ALA A 255 -13.32 8.44 10.54
N ASN A 256 -13.82 8.17 11.74
CA ASN A 256 -14.73 9.05 12.47
C ASN A 256 -14.49 8.91 13.98
N LEU A 257 -13.54 9.71 14.46
CA LEU A 257 -13.04 9.73 15.84
C LEU A 257 -13.99 10.42 16.85
N ALA A 258 -15.12 10.98 16.39
CA ALA A 258 -15.97 11.84 17.21
C ALA A 258 -16.91 11.06 18.15
N ASP A 259 -17.32 9.84 17.79
CA ASP A 259 -18.32 9.08 18.58
C ASP A 259 -17.71 8.11 19.61
N ALA A 260 -16.39 7.91 19.56
CA ALA A 260 -15.68 6.97 20.45
C ALA A 260 -15.24 7.57 21.79
N LEU A 261 -15.35 8.89 21.98
CA LEU A 261 -14.74 9.61 23.10
C LEU A 261 -15.56 9.66 24.40
N LYS A 262 -16.65 8.88 24.52
CA LYS A 262 -17.54 8.99 25.69
C LYS A 262 -17.40 7.96 26.80
N PHE A 263 -16.61 6.88 26.71
CA PHE A 263 -16.55 5.91 27.82
C PHE A 263 -15.17 5.26 28.07
N GLU A 264 -14.77 5.35 29.35
CA GLU A 264 -13.84 4.53 30.15
C GLU A 264 -12.33 4.82 30.17
N GLY A 265 -11.90 5.44 31.28
CA GLY A 265 -10.54 5.86 31.60
C GLY A 265 -9.53 4.79 31.99
N THR A 266 -9.84 3.49 31.91
CA THR A 266 -8.92 2.41 32.35
C THR A 266 -8.16 1.77 31.19
N ASN A 267 -8.76 1.66 30.01
CA ASN A 267 -8.08 1.20 28.79
C ASN A 267 -7.22 2.28 28.12
N PHE A 268 -7.45 3.55 28.47
CA PHE A 268 -6.66 4.68 27.97
C PHE A 268 -5.19 4.57 28.40
N LEU A 269 -4.90 4.08 29.61
CA LEU A 269 -3.54 3.98 30.13
C LEU A 269 -2.70 2.94 29.36
N LEU A 270 -3.26 1.77 29.05
CA LEU A 270 -2.58 0.71 28.29
C LEU A 270 -2.39 1.06 26.82
N VAL A 271 -3.36 1.74 26.20
CA VAL A 271 -3.24 2.26 24.84
C VAL A 271 -2.24 3.40 24.78
N MET A 272 -2.19 4.28 25.78
CA MET A 272 -1.17 5.31 25.92
C MET A 272 0.22 4.70 26.11
N ILE A 273 0.36 3.64 26.92
CA ILE A 273 1.63 2.93 27.08
C ILE A 273 2.04 2.30 25.74
N GLY A 274 1.14 1.64 25.01
CA GLY A 274 1.44 1.05 23.70
C GLY A 274 1.82 2.10 22.64
N ALA A 275 1.11 3.23 22.60
CA ALA A 275 1.39 4.34 21.71
C ALA A 275 2.71 5.04 22.06
N VAL A 276 3.00 5.22 23.35
CA VAL A 276 4.28 5.77 23.84
C VAL A 276 5.41 4.79 23.55
N VAL A 277 5.24 3.48 23.78
CA VAL A 277 6.24 2.46 23.46
C VAL A 277 6.54 2.44 21.96
N ARG A 278 5.51 2.57 21.10
CA ARG A 278 5.70 2.64 19.65
C ARG A 278 6.38 3.94 19.21
N GLN A 279 5.98 5.09 19.76
CA GLN A 279 6.64 6.38 19.49
C GLN A 279 8.08 6.39 20.00
N VAL A 280 8.36 5.74 21.13
CA VAL A 280 9.71 5.57 21.67
C VAL A 280 10.52 4.63 20.79
N LEU A 281 9.95 3.52 20.31
CA LEU A 281 10.62 2.61 19.36
C LEU A 281 10.92 3.29 18.03
N ASP A 282 9.97 4.04 17.47
CA ASP A 282 10.16 4.80 16.23
C ASP A 282 11.19 5.91 16.43
N ALA A 283 11.16 6.62 17.57
CA ALA A 283 12.17 7.61 17.94
C ALA A 283 13.55 6.98 18.16
N ILE A 284 13.63 5.78 18.74
CA ILE A 284 14.88 5.02 18.86
C ILE A 284 15.38 4.60 17.48
N LEU A 285 14.52 4.11 16.59
CA LEU A 285 14.91 3.75 15.22
C LEU A 285 15.42 4.99 14.46
N LEU A 286 14.71 6.11 14.55
CA LEU A 286 15.11 7.41 14.02
C LEU A 286 16.41 7.93 14.64
N ALA A 287 16.65 7.67 15.93
CA ALA A 287 17.89 8.01 16.63
C ALA A 287 19.05 7.05 16.30
N LEU A 288 18.76 5.82 15.88
CA LEU A 288 19.76 4.84 15.43
C LEU A 288 20.18 5.05 13.97
N LEU A 289 19.34 5.67 13.13
CA LEU A 289 19.71 6.06 11.76
C LEU A 289 20.99 6.93 11.69
N PRO A 290 21.15 8.01 12.48
CA PRO A 290 22.39 8.77 12.49
C PRO A 290 23.57 7.98 13.08
N LEU A 291 23.34 7.02 13.98
CA LEU A 291 24.40 6.11 14.45
C LEU A 291 24.86 5.17 13.33
N GLY A 292 23.93 4.59 12.56
CA GLY A 292 24.23 3.82 11.35
C GLY A 292 24.96 4.65 10.30
N TYR A 293 24.57 5.92 10.13
CA TYR A 293 25.27 6.88 9.27
C TYR A 293 26.71 7.15 9.74
N ILE A 294 26.92 7.39 11.03
CA ILE A 294 28.25 7.60 11.63
C ILE A 294 29.11 6.34 11.47
N ILE A 295 28.56 5.15 11.77
CA ILE A 295 29.26 3.86 11.59
C ILE A 295 29.63 3.69 10.11
N SER A 296 28.74 4.00 9.16
CA SER A 296 29.05 3.94 7.73
C SER A 296 30.17 4.89 7.31
N ARG A 297 30.23 6.11 7.88
CA ARG A 297 31.32 7.06 7.63
C ARG A 297 32.64 6.62 8.25
N VAL A 298 32.59 6.03 9.44
CA VAL A 298 33.77 5.48 10.13
C VAL A 298 34.29 4.26 9.35
N TRP A 299 33.42 3.37 8.89
CA TRP A 299 33.78 2.25 8.01
C TRP A 299 34.32 2.71 6.64
N ALA A 300 33.75 3.76 6.05
CA ALA A 300 34.25 4.36 4.81
C ALA A 300 35.67 4.93 4.98
N ARG A 301 35.98 5.52 6.14
CA ARG A 301 37.35 5.97 6.47
C ARG A 301 38.34 4.81 6.62
N MET A 302 37.89 3.64 7.07
CA MET A 302 38.74 2.45 7.20
C MET A 302 38.95 1.69 5.87
N ARG A 303 38.15 1.96 4.84
CA ARG A 303 38.21 1.30 3.52
C ARG A 303 38.75 2.18 2.39
N LEU A 304 39.44 3.27 2.72
CA LEU A 304 40.13 4.07 1.71
C LEU A 304 40.98 3.16 0.82
N ARG A 305 40.86 3.33 -0.51
CA ARG A 305 41.79 2.68 -1.44
C ARG A 305 43.22 3.00 -1.00
N THR A 306 44.05 1.97 -0.89
CA THR A 306 45.45 2.09 -0.49
C THR A 306 46.31 2.73 -1.58
N GLU A 307 45.85 2.69 -2.84
CA GLU A 307 46.54 3.31 -3.98
C GLU A 307 45.58 4.17 -4.83
N PRO A 308 46.00 5.38 -5.22
CA PRO A 308 45.23 6.25 -6.11
C PRO A 308 45.13 5.64 -7.52
N PRO A 309 44.03 5.91 -8.27
CA PRO A 309 43.86 5.37 -9.62
C PRO A 309 44.96 5.88 -10.55
N GLY A 310 45.55 4.99 -11.36
CA GLY A 310 46.61 5.35 -12.31
C GLY A 310 46.06 6.04 -13.55
N VAL A 311 44.91 5.58 -14.06
CA VAL A 311 44.26 6.13 -15.25
C VAL A 311 42.83 6.55 -14.95
N VAL A 312 42.52 7.82 -15.16
CA VAL A 312 41.19 8.39 -14.86
C VAL A 312 40.59 9.02 -16.12
N LEU A 313 39.38 8.59 -16.46
CA LEU A 313 38.56 9.15 -17.54
C LEU A 313 37.44 10.02 -16.95
N ILE A 314 37.26 11.24 -17.45
CA ILE A 314 36.21 12.16 -17.01
C ILE A 314 35.48 12.74 -18.22
N THR A 315 34.16 12.58 -18.27
CA THR A 315 33.31 13.21 -19.30
C THR A 315 32.72 14.55 -18.82
N GLY A 316 32.50 15.48 -19.74
CA GLY A 316 32.09 16.85 -19.40
C GLY A 316 33.18 17.57 -18.59
N ALA A 317 34.43 17.36 -18.96
CA ALA A 317 35.60 17.86 -18.25
C ALA A 317 36.05 19.25 -18.73
N GLY A 318 35.37 19.82 -19.73
CA GLY A 318 35.68 21.13 -20.29
C GLY A 318 35.16 22.32 -19.48
N GLY A 319 35.82 23.46 -19.62
CA GLY A 319 35.39 24.74 -19.05
C GLY A 319 35.52 24.82 -17.52
N GLU A 320 34.56 25.48 -16.87
CA GLU A 320 34.58 25.79 -15.42
C GLU A 320 33.59 24.92 -14.61
N GLY A 321 33.20 23.76 -15.15
CA GLY A 321 32.24 22.85 -14.52
C GLY A 321 32.85 21.95 -13.44
N LEU A 322 31.99 21.14 -12.81
CA LEU A 322 32.42 20.16 -11.80
C LEU A 322 33.37 19.10 -12.38
N GLY A 323 33.25 18.75 -13.66
CA GLY A 323 34.15 17.81 -14.34
C GLY A 323 35.58 18.34 -14.43
N ALA A 324 35.76 19.61 -14.80
CA ALA A 324 37.07 20.27 -14.81
C ALA A 324 37.69 20.31 -13.41
N MET A 325 36.89 20.61 -12.39
CA MET A 325 37.36 20.64 -11.01
C MET A 325 37.72 19.25 -10.49
N LEU A 326 36.98 18.21 -10.88
CA LEU A 326 37.34 16.81 -10.60
C LEU A 326 38.65 16.42 -11.28
N ALA A 327 38.86 16.83 -12.53
CA ALA A 327 40.14 16.63 -13.22
C ALA A 327 41.30 17.26 -12.43
N LEU A 328 41.13 18.48 -11.95
CA LEU A 328 42.13 19.17 -11.11
C LEU A 328 42.36 18.53 -9.74
N GLN A 329 41.38 17.81 -9.18
CA GLN A 329 41.52 17.09 -7.91
C GLN A 329 42.20 15.72 -8.08
N TYR A 330 42.06 15.10 -9.25
CA TYR A 330 42.78 13.87 -9.61
C TYR A 330 44.13 14.16 -10.26
N ALA A 331 44.39 15.39 -10.71
CA ALA A 331 45.69 15.79 -11.24
C ALA A 331 46.78 15.78 -10.17
N GLY A 332 47.91 15.15 -10.47
CA GLY A 332 49.05 15.04 -9.57
C GLY A 332 50.01 13.93 -9.98
N PRO A 333 51.20 13.85 -9.34
CA PRO A 333 52.23 12.85 -9.68
C PRO A 333 51.79 11.40 -9.52
N SER A 334 50.76 11.16 -8.70
CA SER A 334 50.19 9.85 -8.45
C SER A 334 49.31 9.34 -9.59
N THR A 335 48.86 10.23 -10.48
CA THR A 335 47.97 9.91 -11.59
C THR A 335 48.80 9.85 -12.86
N ARG A 336 48.98 8.65 -13.40
CA ARG A 336 49.78 8.41 -14.61
C ARG A 336 49.14 9.06 -15.82
N LYS A 337 47.81 8.94 -15.97
CA LYS A 337 47.08 9.40 -17.16
C LYS A 337 45.70 9.96 -16.80
N LEU A 338 45.43 11.17 -17.26
CA LEU A 338 44.09 11.77 -17.26
C LEU A 338 43.55 11.82 -18.69
N ILE A 339 42.37 11.27 -18.90
CA ILE A 339 41.65 11.34 -20.17
C ILE A 339 40.46 12.26 -19.95
N LEU A 340 40.47 13.41 -20.61
CA LEU A 340 39.45 14.43 -20.48
C LEU A 340 38.60 14.44 -21.76
N THR A 341 37.29 14.29 -21.59
CA THR A 341 36.34 14.24 -22.70
C THR A 341 35.31 15.36 -22.58
N ASP A 342 35.07 16.04 -23.69
CA ASP A 342 34.01 17.04 -23.85
C ASP A 342 33.58 17.13 -25.32
N ILE A 343 32.44 17.75 -25.59
CA ILE A 343 31.94 17.98 -26.96
C ILE A 343 32.72 19.07 -27.68
N HIS A 344 33.41 19.94 -26.93
CA HIS A 344 34.20 21.03 -27.48
C HIS A 344 35.64 20.91 -27.02
N ARG A 345 36.50 20.46 -27.93
CA ARG A 345 37.92 20.29 -27.66
C ARG A 345 38.55 21.52 -27.01
N GLY A 346 38.32 22.71 -27.58
CA GLY A 346 38.81 24.02 -27.10
C GLY A 346 38.56 24.32 -25.62
N SER A 347 37.55 23.68 -24.99
CA SER A 347 37.24 23.85 -23.58
C SER A 347 38.11 22.98 -22.65
N LEU A 348 38.79 21.97 -23.21
CA LEU A 348 39.63 21.02 -22.50
C LEU A 348 41.07 21.52 -22.34
N GLU A 349 41.61 22.30 -23.28
CA GLU A 349 43.00 22.74 -23.24
C GLU A 349 43.38 23.48 -21.95
N PRO A 350 42.61 24.47 -21.46
CA PRO A 350 42.96 25.17 -20.21
C PRO A 350 42.98 24.24 -18.99
N VAL A 351 42.03 23.30 -18.94
CA VAL A 351 41.95 22.30 -17.88
C VAL A 351 43.14 21.35 -17.96
N ALA A 352 43.53 20.95 -19.16
CA ALA A 352 44.67 20.08 -19.40
C ALA A 352 45.99 20.71 -18.99
N GLU A 353 46.20 21.98 -19.34
CA GLU A 353 47.37 22.75 -18.91
C GLU A 353 47.47 22.83 -17.39
N ALA A 354 46.35 23.14 -16.72
CA ALA A 354 46.31 23.17 -15.27
C ALA A 354 46.55 21.77 -14.63
N CYS A 355 46.07 20.69 -15.26
CA CYS A 355 46.35 19.32 -14.80
C CYS A 355 47.82 18.91 -14.98
N ARG A 356 48.45 19.33 -16.08
CA ARG A 356 49.89 19.12 -16.34
C ARG A 356 50.74 19.93 -15.35
N ALA A 357 50.36 21.17 -15.06
CA ALA A 357 51.04 22.01 -14.09
C ALA A 357 51.04 21.42 -12.68
N LYS A 358 50.03 20.61 -12.34
CA LYS A 358 49.97 19.84 -11.07
C LYS A 358 50.83 18.57 -11.06
N GLY A 359 51.47 18.22 -12.18
CA GLY A 359 52.42 17.10 -12.26
C GLY A 359 51.83 15.77 -12.75
N THR A 360 50.67 15.78 -13.42
CA THR A 360 50.14 14.58 -14.10
C THR A 360 51.02 14.24 -15.30
N ALA A 361 51.45 12.98 -15.42
CA ALA A 361 52.42 12.59 -16.45
C ALA A 361 51.86 12.65 -17.88
N GLU A 362 50.63 12.18 -18.08
CA GLU A 362 49.95 12.19 -19.38
C GLU A 362 48.54 12.79 -19.24
N VAL A 363 48.20 13.76 -20.10
CA VAL A 363 46.84 14.31 -20.19
C VAL A 363 46.38 14.26 -21.64
N VAL A 364 45.41 13.38 -21.92
CA VAL A 364 44.82 13.11 -23.22
C VAL A 364 43.50 13.84 -23.35
N LEU A 365 43.31 14.54 -24.47
CA LEU A 365 42.07 15.25 -24.78
C LEU A 365 41.33 14.48 -25.87
N VAL A 366 40.07 14.15 -25.60
CA VAL A 366 39.21 13.49 -26.56
C VAL A 366 37.96 14.33 -26.77
N GLU A 367 37.76 14.76 -28.01
CA GLU A 367 36.51 15.38 -28.44
C GLU A 367 35.51 14.26 -28.74
N ALA A 368 34.47 14.14 -27.93
CA ALA A 368 33.43 13.14 -28.14
C ALA A 368 32.09 13.58 -27.56
N ASP A 369 31.02 13.29 -28.30
CA ASP A 369 29.66 13.37 -27.79
C ASP A 369 29.30 12.07 -27.09
N VAL A 370 28.87 12.16 -25.83
CA VAL A 370 28.43 11.00 -25.06
C VAL A 370 27.19 10.34 -25.65
N CYS A 371 26.41 11.05 -26.47
CA CYS A 371 25.29 10.49 -27.20
C CYS A 371 25.73 9.59 -28.37
N ASP A 372 26.96 9.71 -28.87
CA ASP A 372 27.51 8.80 -29.88
C ASP A 372 28.08 7.54 -29.21
N ALA A 373 27.25 6.49 -29.18
CA ALA A 373 27.62 5.22 -28.58
C ALA A 373 28.85 4.57 -29.25
N ALA A 374 29.06 4.77 -30.56
CA ALA A 374 30.18 4.18 -31.28
C ALA A 374 31.50 4.92 -30.94
N ALA A 375 31.45 6.25 -30.84
CA ALA A 375 32.60 7.03 -30.39
C ALA A 375 33.00 6.68 -28.94
N MET A 376 32.02 6.51 -28.05
CA MET A 376 32.29 6.13 -26.66
C MET A 376 32.79 4.68 -26.51
N ALA A 377 32.31 3.76 -27.35
CA ALA A 377 32.85 2.40 -27.42
C ALA A 377 34.30 2.40 -27.90
N LYS A 378 34.60 3.15 -28.97
CA LYS A 378 35.96 3.30 -29.48
C LYS A 378 36.91 3.91 -28.43
N LEU A 379 36.44 4.91 -27.67
CA LEU A 379 37.22 5.50 -26.58
C LEU A 379 37.63 4.46 -25.53
N ALA A 380 36.74 3.49 -25.24
CA ALA A 380 37.04 2.41 -24.31
C ALA A 380 38.01 1.39 -24.90
N ASP A 381 37.88 1.08 -26.20
CA ASP A 381 38.79 0.21 -26.93
C ASP A 381 40.22 0.80 -27.03
N ASP A 382 40.32 2.12 -27.23
CA ASP A 382 41.59 2.85 -27.29
C ASP A 382 42.26 2.98 -25.90
N HIS A 383 41.48 2.86 -24.81
CA HIS A 383 41.93 3.02 -23.43
C HIS A 383 41.40 1.92 -22.48
N PRO A 384 41.76 0.64 -22.71
CA PRO A 384 41.25 -0.48 -21.91
C PRO A 384 41.82 -0.52 -20.49
N ASP A 385 42.89 0.25 -20.23
CA ASP A 385 43.59 0.32 -18.95
C ASP A 385 43.02 1.35 -17.96
N VAL A 386 41.91 2.02 -18.29
CA VAL A 386 41.25 2.98 -17.40
C VAL A 386 40.86 2.36 -16.06
N ASP A 387 41.29 2.96 -14.94
CA ASP A 387 41.01 2.47 -13.58
C ASP A 387 39.75 3.10 -12.96
N LEU A 388 39.43 4.33 -13.38
CA LEU A 388 38.33 5.12 -12.87
C LEU A 388 37.64 5.85 -14.03
N VAL A 389 36.35 5.59 -14.22
CA VAL A 389 35.49 6.29 -15.18
C VAL A 389 34.52 7.17 -14.41
N ILE A 390 34.54 8.48 -14.66
CA ILE A 390 33.61 9.46 -14.10
C ILE A 390 32.67 9.93 -15.21
N ALA A 391 31.47 9.35 -15.26
CA ALA A 391 30.38 9.78 -16.13
C ALA A 391 29.71 11.04 -15.54
N ASN A 392 30.31 12.20 -15.84
CA ASN A 392 29.90 13.50 -15.31
C ASN A 392 29.13 14.36 -16.32
N ALA A 393 29.31 14.14 -17.62
CA ALA A 393 28.60 14.89 -18.66
C ALA A 393 27.09 14.91 -18.42
N GLY A 394 26.48 16.09 -18.53
CA GLY A 394 25.05 16.28 -18.36
C GLY A 394 24.64 17.73 -18.53
N VAL A 395 23.39 17.94 -18.88
CA VAL A 395 22.77 19.25 -19.10
C VAL A 395 21.58 19.45 -18.17
N ALA A 396 21.34 20.71 -17.76
CA ALA A 396 20.11 21.10 -17.10
C ALA A 396 19.10 21.57 -18.15
N ALA A 397 17.80 21.29 -17.96
CA ALA A 397 16.76 21.69 -18.90
C ALA A 397 16.74 23.22 -19.07
N HIS A 398 16.39 23.68 -20.27
CA HIS A 398 15.85 25.02 -20.45
C HIS A 398 14.54 25.10 -19.68
N THR A 399 14.57 25.68 -18.49
CA THR A 399 13.36 26.03 -17.73
C THR A 399 12.44 26.85 -18.63
N VAL A 400 11.21 26.37 -18.84
CA VAL A 400 10.10 27.24 -19.22
C VAL A 400 9.89 28.18 -18.04
N SER A 401 10.53 29.36 -18.09
CA SER A 401 10.27 30.43 -17.14
C SER A 401 8.79 30.80 -17.26
N GLY A 402 7.98 30.44 -16.26
CA GLY A 402 6.56 30.80 -16.21
C GLY A 402 5.55 29.65 -16.29
N ALA A 403 5.96 28.38 -16.18
CA ALA A 403 5.02 27.26 -16.04
C ALA A 403 4.23 27.36 -14.71
N SER A 404 3.13 28.10 -14.75
CA SER A 404 2.05 28.06 -13.76
C SER A 404 1.22 26.81 -13.98
N ALA A 405 0.62 26.26 -12.92
CA ALA A 405 -0.39 25.19 -13.01
C ALA A 405 -1.59 25.54 -13.90
N ALA A 406 -1.72 26.81 -14.30
CA ALA A 406 -2.73 27.32 -15.23
C ALA A 406 -2.34 27.23 -16.73
N GLN A 407 -1.13 26.79 -17.09
CA GLN A 407 -0.74 26.62 -18.49
C GLN A 407 -0.86 25.15 -18.95
N PRO A 408 -1.29 24.91 -20.21
CA PRO A 408 -1.39 23.57 -20.75
C PRO A 408 -0.03 22.87 -20.73
N THR A 409 -0.03 21.57 -20.42
CA THR A 409 1.18 20.74 -20.43
C THR A 409 1.83 20.82 -21.82
N PRO A 410 3.07 21.33 -21.93
CA PRO A 410 3.74 21.39 -23.23
C PRO A 410 3.95 19.95 -23.76
N PRO A 411 3.84 19.73 -25.08
CA PRO A 411 4.17 18.44 -25.67
C PRO A 411 5.64 18.08 -25.40
N VAL A 412 5.97 16.79 -25.41
CA VAL A 412 7.38 16.35 -25.35
C VAL A 412 8.13 17.03 -26.49
N THR A 413 9.03 17.93 -26.13
CA THR A 413 9.83 18.67 -27.10
C THR A 413 11.09 17.89 -27.45
N GLU A 414 11.67 18.20 -28.60
CA GLU A 414 13.00 17.73 -28.99
C GLU A 414 14.05 18.05 -27.90
N SER A 415 13.89 19.16 -27.17
CA SER A 415 14.74 19.52 -26.02
C SER A 415 14.63 18.54 -24.85
N SER A 416 13.44 17.99 -24.56
CA SER A 416 13.24 17.01 -23.49
C SER A 416 13.87 15.66 -23.86
N ALA A 417 13.70 15.23 -25.11
CA ALA A 417 14.33 14.02 -25.64
C ALA A 417 15.86 14.14 -25.67
N ASN A 418 16.40 15.30 -26.07
CA ASN A 418 17.83 15.57 -26.07
C ASN A 418 18.41 15.53 -24.64
N LEU A 419 17.73 16.17 -23.66
CA LEU A 419 18.16 16.10 -22.26
C LEU A 419 18.24 14.67 -21.75
N LEU A 420 17.23 13.83 -22.01
CA LEU A 420 17.24 12.43 -21.60
C LEU A 420 18.32 11.64 -22.33
N SER A 421 18.55 11.93 -23.62
CA SER A 421 19.60 11.29 -24.41
C SER A 421 20.98 11.59 -23.83
N ILE A 422 21.25 12.83 -23.44
CA ILE A 422 22.53 13.21 -22.82
C ILE A 422 22.64 12.64 -21.39
N ASN A 423 21.65 12.93 -20.53
CA ASN A 423 21.74 12.65 -19.10
C ASN A 423 21.53 11.18 -18.74
N VAL A 424 20.89 10.39 -19.59
CA VAL A 424 20.62 8.96 -19.35
C VAL A 424 21.42 8.10 -20.30
N LEU A 425 21.16 8.21 -21.61
CA LEU A 425 21.86 7.36 -22.59
C LEU A 425 23.35 7.70 -22.65
N GLY A 426 23.73 8.98 -22.58
CA GLY A 426 25.13 9.39 -22.56
C GLY A 426 25.91 8.85 -21.36
N VAL A 427 25.27 8.78 -20.19
CA VAL A 427 25.85 8.13 -19.00
C VAL A 427 26.05 6.63 -19.24
N MET A 428 25.05 5.94 -19.82
CA MET A 428 25.14 4.51 -20.13
C MET A 428 26.22 4.22 -21.19
N ASN A 429 26.28 5.03 -22.26
CA ASN A 429 27.32 4.95 -23.29
C ASN A 429 28.72 5.18 -22.72
N THR A 430 28.85 6.01 -21.69
CA THR A 430 30.14 6.26 -21.02
C THR A 430 30.59 5.08 -20.18
N ILE A 431 29.69 4.41 -19.46
CA ILE A 431 30.07 3.38 -18.46
C ILE A 431 30.07 1.96 -19.01
N LEU A 432 29.10 1.59 -19.84
CA LEU A 432 28.89 0.21 -20.29
C LEU A 432 30.11 -0.38 -21.02
N PRO A 433 30.79 0.35 -21.94
CA PRO A 433 31.96 -0.19 -22.64
C PRO A 433 33.11 -0.60 -21.70
N PHE A 434 33.22 0.02 -20.53
CA PHE A 434 34.29 -0.28 -19.56
C PHE A 434 33.93 -1.40 -18.58
N VAL A 435 32.66 -1.81 -18.49
CA VAL A 435 32.20 -2.81 -17.51
C VAL A 435 32.93 -4.14 -17.70
N ASP A 436 32.89 -4.71 -18.90
CA ASP A 436 33.48 -6.03 -19.14
C ASP A 436 35.02 -6.03 -19.09
N PRO A 437 35.74 -5.06 -19.67
CA PRO A 437 37.18 -4.94 -19.46
C PRO A 437 37.57 -4.83 -17.98
N MET A 438 36.85 -4.03 -17.17
CA MET A 438 37.11 -3.93 -15.73
C MET A 438 36.81 -5.24 -14.99
N ARG A 439 35.73 -5.96 -15.37
CA ARG A 439 35.38 -7.26 -14.79
C ARG A 439 36.43 -8.32 -15.08
N GLN A 440 36.96 -8.37 -16.32
CA GLN A 440 38.03 -9.29 -16.70
C GLN A 440 39.31 -9.04 -15.88
N ARG A 441 39.66 -7.77 -15.67
CA ARG A 441 40.79 -7.34 -14.83
C ARG A 441 40.54 -7.49 -13.33
N ARG A 442 39.29 -7.73 -12.93
CA ARG A 442 38.80 -7.73 -11.54
C ARG A 442 39.15 -6.45 -10.76
N SER A 443 39.28 -5.34 -11.47
CA SER A 443 39.64 -4.03 -10.93
C SER A 443 39.04 -2.93 -11.79
N GLY A 444 38.51 -1.91 -11.14
CA GLY A 444 37.94 -0.75 -11.80
C GLY A 444 36.96 0.00 -10.90
N HIS A 445 36.63 1.23 -11.27
CA HIS A 445 35.65 2.04 -10.56
C HIS A 445 34.83 2.86 -11.55
N LEU A 446 33.52 2.67 -11.52
CA LEU A 446 32.54 3.43 -12.30
C LEU A 446 31.88 4.46 -11.39
N VAL A 447 31.87 5.72 -11.81
CA VAL A 447 31.27 6.82 -11.06
C VAL A 447 30.20 7.48 -11.92
N ILE A 448 29.00 7.64 -11.36
CA ILE A 448 27.83 8.18 -12.06
C ILE A 448 27.38 9.46 -11.38
N MET A 449 27.33 10.57 -12.13
CA MET A 449 26.91 11.87 -11.62
C MET A 449 25.39 12.07 -11.68
N SER A 450 24.74 11.89 -10.53
CA SER A 450 23.32 12.20 -10.32
C SER A 450 23.14 13.63 -9.76
N SER A 451 22.15 13.84 -8.87
CA SER A 451 21.83 15.09 -8.19
C SER A 451 20.94 14.82 -6.98
N MET A 452 20.95 15.73 -6.00
CA MET A 452 19.93 15.75 -4.92
C MET A 452 18.50 15.89 -5.46
N GLY A 453 18.32 16.45 -6.66
CA GLY A 453 17.03 16.48 -7.36
C GLY A 453 16.47 15.09 -7.70
N SER A 454 17.25 14.01 -7.56
CA SER A 454 16.79 12.62 -7.70
C SER A 454 16.00 12.10 -6.49
N TYR A 455 16.09 12.78 -5.35
CA TYR A 455 15.35 12.46 -4.12
C TYR A 455 14.21 13.44 -3.86
N LEU A 456 14.37 14.69 -4.29
CA LEU A 456 13.44 15.79 -4.05
C LEU A 456 12.96 16.36 -5.39
N PRO A 457 11.85 15.87 -5.96
CA PRO A 457 11.29 16.44 -7.17
C PRO A 457 10.79 17.87 -6.88
N THR A 458 11.14 18.82 -7.75
CA THR A 458 10.60 20.18 -7.71
C THR A 458 9.93 20.53 -9.03
N ALA A 459 8.98 21.47 -9.00
CA ALA A 459 8.24 21.93 -10.17
C ALA A 459 9.13 22.65 -11.22
N ALA A 460 10.40 22.92 -10.90
CA ALA A 460 11.28 23.70 -11.76
C ALA A 460 11.81 22.94 -12.98
N SER A 461 12.02 21.62 -12.90
CA SER A 461 12.58 20.83 -14.03
C SER A 461 12.26 19.32 -13.92
N PRO A 462 11.01 18.91 -14.21
CA PRO A 462 10.59 17.51 -14.12
C PRO A 462 11.48 16.53 -14.90
N GLU A 463 11.88 16.88 -16.13
CA GLU A 463 12.71 16.04 -17.01
C GLU A 463 14.12 15.86 -16.46
N TYR A 464 14.70 16.93 -15.90
CA TYR A 464 15.99 16.87 -15.25
C TYR A 464 15.94 15.96 -14.02
N HIS A 465 14.97 16.14 -13.12
CA HIS A 465 14.81 15.29 -11.94
C HIS A 465 14.59 13.81 -12.33
N ALA A 466 13.76 13.55 -13.33
CA ALA A 466 13.54 12.22 -13.86
C ALA A 466 14.84 11.59 -14.39
N SER A 467 15.62 12.34 -15.18
CA SER A 467 16.91 11.87 -15.71
C SER A 467 17.90 11.51 -14.60
N LYS A 468 18.00 12.36 -13.56
CA LYS A 468 18.93 12.15 -12.43
C LYS A 468 18.46 11.02 -11.51
N ALA A 469 17.15 10.84 -11.32
CA ALA A 469 16.58 9.69 -10.63
C ALA A 469 16.86 8.38 -11.38
N CYS A 470 16.73 8.38 -12.71
CA CYS A 470 17.02 7.22 -13.55
C CYS A 470 18.47 6.75 -13.37
N VAL A 471 19.45 7.64 -13.57
CA VAL A 471 20.87 7.25 -13.45
C VAL A 471 21.30 6.93 -12.02
N ARG A 472 20.63 7.48 -11.00
CA ARG A 472 20.86 7.08 -9.61
C ARG A 472 20.46 5.63 -9.37
N VAL A 473 19.21 5.29 -9.67
CA VAL A 473 18.69 3.93 -9.47
C VAL A 473 19.45 2.93 -10.34
N TYR A 474 19.80 3.33 -11.56
CA TYR A 474 20.65 2.53 -12.44
C TYR A 474 22.02 2.25 -11.81
N GLY A 475 22.71 3.28 -11.30
CA GLY A 475 24.01 3.12 -10.65
C GLY A 475 23.98 2.30 -9.36
N GLU A 476 22.94 2.48 -8.53
CA GLU A 476 22.69 1.64 -7.35
C GLU A 476 22.50 0.17 -7.74
N SER A 477 21.71 -0.09 -8.79
CA SER A 477 21.47 -1.45 -9.31
C SER A 477 22.74 -2.05 -9.91
N LEU A 478 23.53 -1.27 -10.64
CA LEU A 478 24.80 -1.70 -11.23
C LEU A 478 25.82 -2.06 -10.14
N ARG A 479 25.84 -1.34 -9.01
CA ARG A 479 26.66 -1.69 -7.85
C ARG A 479 26.31 -3.07 -7.29
N VAL A 480 25.02 -3.39 -7.21
CA VAL A 480 24.55 -4.71 -6.77
C VAL A 480 24.94 -5.78 -7.78
N LEU A 481 24.73 -5.53 -9.07
CA LEU A 481 25.07 -6.46 -10.15
C LEU A 481 26.56 -6.80 -10.20
N LEU A 482 27.44 -5.80 -10.01
CA LEU A 482 28.89 -5.98 -10.09
C LEU A 482 29.52 -6.43 -8.76
N ARG A 483 28.72 -6.69 -7.72
CA ARG A 483 29.23 -7.13 -6.42
C ARG A 483 30.01 -8.45 -6.55
N GLY A 484 31.24 -8.47 -6.03
CA GLY A 484 32.13 -9.64 -6.09
C GLY A 484 32.95 -9.78 -7.38
N THR A 485 32.71 -8.94 -8.39
CA THR A 485 33.50 -8.92 -9.63
C THR A 485 34.84 -8.20 -9.49
N GLY A 486 34.99 -7.35 -8.46
CA GLY A 486 36.15 -6.48 -8.26
C GLY A 486 35.97 -5.06 -8.82
N VAL A 487 34.86 -4.81 -9.54
CA VAL A 487 34.50 -3.48 -10.04
C VAL A 487 33.65 -2.73 -9.02
N ASN A 488 34.09 -1.51 -8.67
CA ASN A 488 33.37 -0.62 -7.76
C ASN A 488 32.42 0.30 -8.53
N VAL A 489 31.33 0.71 -7.89
CA VAL A 489 30.36 1.66 -8.48
C VAL A 489 29.95 2.69 -7.44
N THR A 490 30.10 3.98 -7.74
CA THR A 490 29.70 5.08 -6.84
C THR A 490 28.75 6.03 -7.56
N VAL A 491 27.63 6.36 -6.92
CA VAL A 491 26.71 7.40 -7.40
C VAL A 491 26.94 8.68 -6.61
N ILE A 492 27.03 9.82 -7.29
CA ILE A 492 27.22 11.12 -6.65
C ILE A 492 25.93 11.93 -6.79
N CYS A 493 25.41 12.42 -5.67
CA CYS A 493 24.19 13.22 -5.58
C CYS A 493 24.53 14.62 -5.03
N PRO A 494 25.11 15.52 -5.85
CA PRO A 494 25.40 16.88 -5.41
C PRO A 494 24.12 17.73 -5.30
N GLY A 495 24.11 18.63 -4.32
CA GLY A 495 23.22 19.78 -4.27
C GLY A 495 23.67 20.88 -5.24
N PHE A 496 23.32 22.13 -4.98
CA PHE A 496 23.74 23.25 -5.82
C PHE A 496 25.25 23.52 -5.69
N VAL A 497 25.95 23.54 -6.83
CA VAL A 497 27.39 23.77 -6.92
C VAL A 497 27.65 25.00 -7.78
N LYS A 498 28.44 25.95 -7.29
CA LYS A 498 28.78 27.17 -8.04
C LYS A 498 29.54 26.82 -9.32
N THR A 499 28.83 26.89 -10.45
CA THR A 499 29.26 26.51 -11.80
C THR A 499 28.40 27.30 -12.82
N PRO A 500 28.86 27.48 -14.07
CA PRO A 500 28.09 28.19 -15.10
C PRO A 500 26.65 27.66 -15.28
N MET A 501 26.45 26.33 -15.15
CA MET A 501 25.13 25.69 -15.20
C MET A 501 24.21 26.15 -14.06
N THR A 502 24.74 26.26 -12.84
CA THR A 502 23.97 26.66 -11.66
C THR A 502 23.78 28.17 -11.62
N ASP A 503 24.68 28.96 -12.20
CA ASP A 503 24.51 30.42 -12.36
C ASP A 503 23.39 30.74 -13.36
N LEU A 504 23.31 29.99 -14.46
CA LEU A 504 22.17 30.04 -15.39
C LEU A 504 20.85 29.63 -14.71
N ALA A 505 20.88 28.64 -13.83
CA ALA A 505 19.71 28.28 -13.03
C ALA A 505 19.36 29.40 -12.01
N ALA A 506 20.34 29.96 -11.31
CA ALA A 506 20.16 31.01 -10.30
C ALA A 506 19.57 32.29 -10.90
N SER A 507 20.03 32.70 -12.08
CA SER A 507 19.49 33.87 -12.81
C SER A 507 18.00 33.74 -13.19
N ARG A 508 17.44 32.52 -13.12
CA ARG A 508 16.04 32.23 -13.46
C ARG A 508 15.14 31.97 -12.25
N HIS A 509 15.70 31.94 -11.04
CA HIS A 509 14.94 31.76 -9.80
C HIS A 509 14.66 33.12 -9.14
N VAL A 510 13.44 33.29 -8.62
CA VAL A 510 13.02 34.51 -7.88
C VAL A 510 13.75 34.65 -6.53
N HIS A 511 14.33 33.55 -6.03
CA HIS A 511 15.03 33.49 -4.75
C HIS A 511 16.42 32.86 -4.90
N PRO A 512 17.40 33.24 -4.06
CA PRO A 512 18.74 32.66 -4.09
C PRO A 512 18.71 31.16 -3.82
N LEU A 513 19.56 30.41 -4.53
CA LEU A 513 19.64 28.95 -4.39
C LEU A 513 20.13 28.57 -2.98
N PRO A 514 19.47 27.63 -2.30
CA PRO A 514 19.83 27.26 -0.94
C PRO A 514 21.14 26.46 -0.89
N LEU A 515 21.99 26.77 0.09
CA LEU A 515 23.17 25.98 0.47
C LEU A 515 24.17 25.68 -0.68
N VAL A 516 24.44 26.66 -1.55
CA VAL A 516 25.40 26.53 -2.66
C VAL A 516 26.80 26.21 -2.12
N VAL A 517 27.43 25.15 -2.63
CA VAL A 517 28.80 24.75 -2.30
C VAL A 517 29.75 25.24 -3.38
N SER A 518 30.97 25.62 -3.00
CA SER A 518 32.00 25.96 -3.98
C SER A 518 32.32 24.75 -4.85
N GLY A 519 32.68 24.98 -6.11
CA GLY A 519 33.02 23.89 -7.02
C GLY A 519 34.22 23.06 -6.57
N GLU A 520 35.23 23.70 -5.97
CA GLU A 520 36.40 23.05 -5.40
C GLU A 520 36.04 22.14 -4.21
N ASP A 521 35.21 22.62 -3.29
CA ASP A 521 34.74 21.83 -2.15
C ASP A 521 33.88 20.66 -2.60
N ALA A 522 33.03 20.86 -3.62
CA ALA A 522 32.22 19.81 -4.21
C ALA A 522 33.12 18.71 -4.82
N ALA A 523 34.11 19.09 -5.64
CA ALA A 523 35.06 18.15 -6.23
C ALA A 523 35.88 17.40 -5.17
N MET A 524 36.32 18.07 -4.10
CA MET A 524 37.02 17.44 -2.98
C MET A 524 36.14 16.40 -2.26
N ARG A 525 34.85 16.72 -2.01
CA ARG A 525 33.90 15.80 -1.38
C ARG A 525 33.60 14.60 -2.28
N CYS A 526 33.42 14.82 -3.58
CA CYS A 526 33.30 13.77 -4.58
C CYS A 526 34.51 12.83 -4.54
N LYS A 527 35.72 13.36 -4.70
CA LYS A 527 36.97 12.58 -4.67
C LYS A 527 37.09 11.73 -3.40
N ARG A 528 36.88 12.34 -2.22
CA ARG A 528 36.92 11.61 -0.95
C ARG A 528 35.92 10.45 -0.89
N GLY A 529 34.71 10.65 -1.40
CA GLY A 529 33.69 9.60 -1.43
C GLY A 529 33.97 8.50 -2.45
N ILE A 530 34.51 8.86 -3.62
CA ILE A 530 34.97 7.92 -4.65
C ILE A 530 36.13 7.08 -4.10
N ASP A 531 37.16 7.71 -3.54
CA ASP A 531 38.35 7.01 -3.03
C ASP A 531 38.01 6.07 -1.85
N ALA A 532 36.95 6.37 -1.10
CA ALA A 532 36.40 5.52 -0.04
C ALA A 532 35.41 4.45 -0.54
N ASN A 533 35.18 4.34 -1.85
CA ASN A 533 34.22 3.42 -2.46
C ASN A 533 32.82 3.47 -1.82
N MET A 534 32.36 4.69 -1.51
CA MET A 534 31.02 4.90 -1.01
C MET A 534 30.00 4.52 -2.09
N ALA A 535 28.89 3.88 -1.68
CA ALA A 535 27.82 3.55 -2.63
C ALA A 535 27.18 4.80 -3.20
N VAL A 536 26.89 5.77 -2.33
CA VAL A 536 26.30 7.07 -2.66
C VAL A 536 27.08 8.17 -1.94
N VAL A 537 27.41 9.25 -2.65
CA VAL A 537 28.09 10.43 -2.12
C VAL A 537 27.19 11.64 -2.30
N SER A 538 26.71 12.19 -1.18
CA SER A 538 25.75 13.29 -1.22
C SER A 538 26.17 14.46 -0.34
N PHE A 539 25.87 15.69 -0.78
CA PHE A 539 26.17 16.92 -0.06
C PHE A 539 25.30 18.08 -0.57
N PRO A 540 24.97 19.09 0.24
CA PRO A 540 25.42 19.39 1.61
C PRO A 540 24.75 18.55 2.74
N SER A 541 25.34 18.57 3.95
CA SER A 541 25.02 17.66 5.07
C SER A 541 23.58 17.69 5.63
N PRO A 542 22.83 18.81 5.67
CA PRO A 542 21.48 18.80 6.23
C PRO A 542 20.48 18.06 5.33
N VAL A 543 20.65 18.18 4.01
CA VAL A 543 19.75 17.55 3.02
C VAL A 543 20.10 16.09 2.81
N SER A 544 21.39 15.73 2.92
CA SER A 544 21.84 14.34 2.79
C SER A 544 21.47 13.44 3.98
N ALA A 545 21.30 14.01 5.18
CA ALA A 545 20.76 13.28 6.33
C ALA A 545 19.28 12.87 6.14
N ALA A 546 18.54 13.55 5.25
CA ALA A 546 17.14 13.28 4.97
C ALA A 546 16.92 12.23 3.86
N GLU A 547 17.98 11.75 3.18
CA GLU A 547 17.92 10.80 2.05
C GLU A 547 17.22 9.47 2.40
N GLY A 548 17.35 9.00 3.64
CA GLY A 548 16.66 7.80 4.12
C GLY A 548 15.20 8.03 4.56
N VAL A 549 14.79 9.29 4.75
CA VAL A 549 13.47 9.66 5.33
C VAL A 549 12.52 10.21 4.25
N ILE A 550 13.05 10.85 3.22
CA ILE A 550 12.26 11.54 2.17
C ILE A 550 11.36 10.59 1.37
N PRO A 551 11.80 9.41 0.88
CA PRO A 551 10.93 8.52 0.11
C PRO A 551 9.74 8.01 0.95
N VAL A 552 9.98 7.71 2.24
CA VAL A 552 8.96 7.25 3.19
C VAL A 552 8.00 8.38 3.57
N ALA A 553 8.52 9.60 3.76
CA ALA A 553 7.71 10.76 4.10
C ALA A 553 6.91 11.34 2.91
N MET A 554 7.41 11.23 1.68
CA MET A 554 6.73 11.72 0.48
C MET A 554 5.69 10.74 -0.06
N ALA A 555 5.93 9.42 0.01
CA ALA A 555 4.91 8.42 -0.31
C ALA A 555 3.63 8.59 0.53
N GLY A 556 3.75 9.09 1.77
CA GLY A 556 2.60 9.42 2.62
C GLY A 556 2.02 10.83 2.45
N ARG A 557 2.70 11.75 1.75
CA ARG A 557 2.34 13.18 1.65
C ARG A 557 1.81 13.62 0.28
N ILE A 558 2.14 12.91 -0.80
CA ILE A 558 1.64 13.24 -2.14
C ILE A 558 0.11 13.07 -2.24
N ASP A 559 -0.50 12.17 -1.46
CA ASP A 559 -1.97 12.06 -1.35
C ASP A 559 -2.62 13.06 -0.37
N ARG A 560 -1.86 13.65 0.56
CA ARG A 560 -2.42 14.41 1.69
C ARG A 560 -2.46 15.93 1.50
N HIS A 561 -1.66 16.49 0.60
CA HIS A 561 -1.46 17.94 0.58
C HIS A 561 -2.40 18.76 -0.30
N THR A 562 -3.29 18.12 -1.07
CA THR A 562 -4.33 18.84 -1.85
C THR A 562 -5.66 18.99 -1.08
N LEU A 563 -5.89 18.20 -0.02
CA LEU A 563 -7.18 18.17 0.70
C LEU A 563 -7.14 18.72 2.13
N ILE A 564 -5.97 18.81 2.78
CA ILE A 564 -5.89 19.14 4.22
C ILE A 564 -5.81 20.66 4.49
N ARG A 565 -5.44 21.48 3.50
CA ARG A 565 -5.20 22.91 3.73
C ARG A 565 -6.48 23.72 3.98
N GLU A 566 -7.64 23.27 3.49
CA GLU A 566 -8.92 23.92 3.77
C GLU A 566 -9.56 23.48 5.11
N ARG A 567 -9.31 22.24 5.57
CA ARG A 567 -9.90 21.70 6.81
C ARG A 567 -9.14 22.06 8.09
N PHE A 568 -7.83 22.27 8.02
CA PHE A 568 -7.01 22.52 9.22
C PHE A 568 -7.17 23.96 9.75
N LEU A 569 -7.44 24.93 8.87
CA LEU A 569 -7.68 26.33 9.26
C LEU A 569 -9.09 26.54 9.84
N THR A 570 -10.09 25.78 9.39
CA THR A 570 -11.45 25.81 9.96
C THR A 570 -11.50 25.17 11.35
N GLN A 571 -10.69 24.14 11.62
CA GLN A 571 -10.62 23.53 12.96
C GLN A 571 -9.87 24.39 13.98
N LEU A 572 -8.84 25.13 13.57
CA LEU A 572 -8.10 26.02 14.47
C LEU A 572 -8.92 27.25 14.89
N LEU A 573 -9.75 27.80 14.00
CA LEU A 573 -10.66 28.91 14.32
C LEU A 573 -11.79 28.47 15.28
N TRP A 574 -12.27 27.23 15.14
CA TRP A 574 -13.31 26.69 16.04
C TRP A 574 -12.78 26.42 17.47
N ILE A 575 -11.52 25.95 17.60
CA ILE A 575 -10.90 25.72 18.91
C ILE A 575 -10.68 27.04 19.66
N THR A 576 -10.34 28.13 18.96
CA THR A 576 -10.17 29.44 19.60
C THR A 576 -11.48 30.07 20.08
N GLU A 577 -12.59 29.86 19.36
CA GLU A 577 -13.91 30.37 19.80
C GLU A 577 -14.49 29.53 20.96
N THR A 578 -14.27 28.22 20.97
CA THR A 578 -14.82 27.32 21.99
C THR A 578 -14.08 27.42 23.35
N VAL A 579 -12.80 27.80 23.33
CA VAL A 579 -12.00 27.99 24.56
C VAL A 579 -12.28 29.34 25.24
N MET A 580 -12.80 30.33 24.52
CA MET A 580 -13.17 31.63 25.09
C MET A 580 -14.60 31.72 25.66
N SER A 581 -15.45 30.72 25.42
CA SER A 581 -16.86 30.74 25.85
C SER A 581 -17.18 29.97 27.15
N TRP A 582 -16.18 29.56 27.93
CA TRP A 582 -16.40 28.85 29.19
C TRP A 582 -16.63 29.81 30.37
N PRO A 583 -17.65 29.60 31.22
CA PRO A 583 -17.85 30.40 32.44
C PRO A 583 -16.64 30.33 33.38
N SER A 584 -16.38 31.44 34.07
CA SER A 584 -15.20 31.67 34.93
C SER A 584 -15.05 30.73 36.14
N THR A 585 -16.00 29.84 36.40
CA THR A 585 -16.00 28.90 37.54
C THR A 585 -15.13 27.65 37.35
N VAL A 586 -14.61 27.36 36.15
CA VAL A 586 -13.75 26.17 35.91
C VAL A 586 -12.25 26.49 35.96
N ARG A 587 -11.86 27.76 36.15
CA ARG A 587 -10.43 28.17 36.15
C ARG A 587 -9.65 27.91 37.44
N GLU A 588 -10.29 27.49 38.54
CA GLU A 588 -9.61 27.35 39.86
C GLU A 588 -9.36 25.91 40.34
N LEU A 589 -9.69 24.86 39.58
CA LEU A 589 -9.59 23.47 40.09
C LEU A 589 -8.41 22.62 39.59
N ILE A 590 -7.41 23.23 38.93
CA ILE A 590 -6.19 22.50 38.54
C ILE A 590 -4.94 23.33 38.88
N ILE A 591 -4.57 23.32 40.17
CA ILE A 591 -3.19 23.60 40.61
C ILE A 591 -2.74 22.38 41.43
N PRO A 592 -1.66 21.67 41.05
CA PRO A 592 -1.20 20.52 41.81
C PRO A 592 -0.46 20.98 43.07
N CYS A 593 -0.85 20.45 44.24
CA CYS A 593 -0.11 20.64 45.49
C CYS A 593 1.13 19.71 45.50
N PRO A 594 2.32 20.14 45.99
CA PRO A 594 3.51 19.30 46.03
C PRO A 594 3.41 18.18 47.08
N PRO A 595 4.21 17.11 46.97
CA PRO A 595 4.03 15.92 47.79
C PRO A 595 4.61 16.12 49.20
N GLY A 596 3.74 15.98 50.21
CA GLY A 596 4.15 15.76 51.59
C GLY A 596 3.53 16.71 52.61
N THR A 597 2.37 16.34 53.17
CA THR A 597 2.01 16.56 54.58
C THR A 597 0.73 15.78 54.91
N GLN A 598 0.69 15.24 56.13
CA GLN A 598 -0.35 14.36 56.63
C GLN A 598 -1.69 15.06 56.89
N ALA A 599 -2.75 14.26 56.72
CA ALA A 599 -3.90 14.10 57.61
C ALA A 599 -4.89 15.26 57.86
N SER A 600 -6.15 14.88 57.64
CA SER A 600 -7.31 15.09 58.51
C SER A 600 -8.06 16.42 58.45
N ARG A 601 -9.38 16.27 58.53
CA ARG A 601 -10.43 17.28 58.75
C ARG A 601 -10.81 18.13 57.52
N LEU A 602 -11.91 17.75 56.88
CA LEU A 602 -13.15 18.54 56.87
C LEU A 602 -14.26 17.78 56.13
N ALA A 603 -15.03 17.01 56.90
CA ALA A 603 -16.44 16.83 56.64
C ALA A 603 -17.19 18.12 57.02
N ARG A 604 -18.37 18.33 56.38
CA ARG A 604 -19.41 19.37 56.60
C ARG A 604 -19.36 20.54 55.61
N LEU A 605 -20.20 20.51 54.56
CA LEU A 605 -21.57 21.04 54.57
C LEU A 605 -22.15 21.08 53.14
N VAL A 606 -23.35 20.50 53.05
CA VAL A 606 -24.40 20.47 52.01
C VAL A 606 -25.01 21.90 51.85
N PRO A 607 -25.69 22.32 50.75
CA PRO A 607 -26.75 21.61 50.01
C PRO A 607 -26.34 20.90 48.74
#